data_AF-A0A800K4Y3-F1
#
_entry.id   AF-A0A800K4Y3-F1
#
_cell.length_a   1.000
_cell.length_b   1.000
_cell.length_c   1.000
_cell.angle_alpha   90.00
_cell.angle_beta   90.00
_cell.angle_gamma   90.00
#
_symmetry.space_group_name_H-M   'P 1'
#
loop_
_entity.id
_entity.type
_entity.pdbx_description
1 polymer ?
#
loop_
_entity_poly.entity_id
_entity_poly.type
_entity_poly.pdbx_seq_one_letter_code
_entity_poly.pdbx_strand_id
1 'polypeptide(L)' 'MREALDWLVRNQDPVSGRWPASSLNRARDPESDTGLFMADIATGFAVLALSRADRFKK' A
#
# COMPACT_ATOMS: atom_id res chain seq x y z
N MET A 1 -4.71 -3.33 -15.58
CA MET A 1 -5.38 -2.95 -14.31
C MET A 1 -5.67 -4.12 -13.38
N ARG A 2 -6.27 -5.24 -13.84
CA ARG A 2 -6.58 -6.39 -12.95
C ARG A 2 -5.36 -6.95 -12.22
N GLU A 3 -4.27 -7.18 -12.94
CA GLU A 3 -3.01 -7.67 -12.36
C GLU A 3 -2.44 -6.74 -11.29
N ALA A 4 -2.57 -5.42 -11.45
CA ALA A 4 -2.12 -4.45 -10.46
C ALA A 4 -2.97 -4.50 -9.18
N LEU A 5 -4.28 -4.70 -9.29
CA LEU A 5 -5.17 -4.87 -8.14
C LEU A 5 -4.88 -6.19 -7.42
N ASP A 6 -4.65 -7.27 -8.17
CA ASP A 6 -4.28 -8.57 -7.60
C ASP A 6 -2.92 -8.49 -6.91
N TRP A 7 -1.99 -7.71 -7.46
CA TRP A 7 -0.72 -7.43 -6.79
C TRP A 7 -0.94 -6.71 -5.46
N LEU A 8 -1.79 -5.68 -5.41
CA LEU A 8 -2.10 -5.00 -4.15
C LEU A 8 -2.63 -6.00 -3.11
N VAL A 9 -3.63 -6.81 -3.45
CA VAL A 9 -4.20 -7.82 -2.53
C VAL A 9 -3.14 -8.78 -1.99
N ARG A 10 -2.20 -9.23 -2.82
CA ARG A 10 -1.16 -10.20 -2.42
C ARG A 10 -0.03 -9.60 -1.58
N ASN A 11 0.17 -8.27 -1.64
CA ASN A 11 1.33 -7.60 -1.05
C ASN A 11 0.97 -6.69 0.13
N GLN A 12 -0.25 -6.81 0.67
CA GLN A 12 -0.56 -6.26 1.98
C GLN A 12 0.23 -7.02 3.04
N ASP A 13 0.86 -6.32 3.99
CA ASP A 13 1.46 -6.97 5.14
C ASP A 13 0.34 -7.60 6.00
N PRO A 14 0.34 -8.94 6.21
CA PRO A 14 -0.74 -9.61 6.93
C PRO A 14 -0.73 -9.32 8.43
N VAL A 15 0.37 -8.80 8.99
CA VAL A 15 0.49 -8.52 10.43
C VAL A 15 -0.03 -7.13 10.77
N SER A 16 0.49 -6.09 10.11
CA SER A 16 0.09 -4.70 10.38
C SER A 16 -1.08 -4.22 9.52
N GLY A 17 -1.38 -4.92 8.42
CA GLY A 17 -2.38 -4.50 7.43
C GLY A 17 -1.91 -3.37 6.51
N ARG A 18 -0.65 -2.94 6.61
CA ARG A 18 -0.10 -1.83 5.81
C ARG A 18 0.39 -2.30 4.44
N TRP A 19 0.44 -1.39 3.48
CA TRP A 19 1.29 -1.57 2.30
C TRP A 19 2.65 -0.90 2.55
N PRO A 20 3.77 -1.62 2.36
CA PRO A 20 5.09 -1.04 2.55
C PRO A 20 5.38 0.04 1.51
N ALA A 21 6.21 1.01 1.90
CA ALA A 21 6.66 2.09 1.02
C ALA A 21 8.19 2.20 1.06
N SER A 22 8.78 2.47 -0.09
CA SER A 22 10.22 2.72 -0.22
C SER A 22 10.47 4.11 -0.80
N SER A 23 11.46 4.83 -0.26
CA SER A 23 11.85 6.11 -0.82
C SER A 23 12.78 5.90 -2.02
N LEU A 24 12.49 6.62 -3.11
CA LEU A 24 13.34 6.63 -4.30
C LEU A 24 14.59 7.52 -4.15
N ASN A 25 14.61 8.41 -3.16
CA ASN A 25 15.68 9.40 -3.00
C ASN A 25 16.81 8.91 -2.10
N ARG A 26 16.48 8.20 -1.02
CA ARG A 26 17.46 7.60 -0.09
C ARG A 26 16.84 6.45 0.68
N ALA A 27 17.64 5.47 1.08
CA ALA A 27 17.19 4.42 1.99
C ALA A 27 16.69 5.04 3.31
N ARG A 28 15.57 4.51 3.82
CA ARG A 28 15.00 4.89 5.12
C ARG A 28 14.70 3.63 5.89
N ASP A 29 14.87 3.71 7.21
CA ASP A 29 14.39 2.70 8.13
C ASP A 29 12.85 2.64 8.02
N PRO A 30 12.26 1.49 7.65
CA PRO A 30 10.81 1.32 7.58
C PRO A 30 10.09 1.64 8.89
N GLU A 31 10.75 1.43 10.04
CA GLU A 31 10.17 1.64 11.38
C GLU A 31 10.39 3.05 11.93
N SER A 32 11.13 3.90 11.22
CA SER A 32 11.24 5.32 11.57
C SER A 32 9.92 6.06 11.34
N ASP A 33 9.69 7.18 12.04
CA ASP A 33 8.51 8.04 11.83
C ASP A 33 8.26 8.38 10.35
N THR A 34 9.34 8.63 9.60
CA THR A 34 9.24 8.92 8.17
C THR A 34 8.89 7.68 7.35
N GLY A 35 9.42 6.50 7.72
CA GLY A 35 9.07 5.23 7.09
C GLY A 35 7.60 4.88 7.29
N LEU A 36 7.13 5.01 8.54
CA LEU A 36 5.73 4.80 8.92
C LEU A 36 4.78 5.77 8.20
N PHE A 37 5.12 7.07 8.15
CA PHE A 37 4.34 8.07 7.42
C PHE A 37 4.18 7.71 5.93
N MET A 38 5.25 7.22 5.30
CA MET A 38 5.18 6.79 3.91
C MET A 38 4.31 5.53 3.73
N ALA A 39 4.39 4.58 4.67
CA ALA A 39 3.54 3.39 4.67
C ALA A 39 2.05 3.75 4.82
N ASP A 40 1.71 4.77 5.64
CA ASP A 40 0.34 5.27 5.75
C ASP A 40 -0.18 5.81 4.41
N ILE A 41 0.64 6.59 3.69
CA ILE A 41 0.29 7.09 2.36
C ILE A 41 0.08 5.94 1.37
N ALA A 42 1.01 4.98 1.31
CA ALA A 42 0.89 3.82 0.43
C ALA A 42 -0.38 3.00 0.73
N THR A 43 -0.66 2.79 2.02
CA THR A 43 -1.87 2.10 2.49
C THR A 43 -3.13 2.83 2.05
N GLY A 44 -3.18 4.16 2.22
CA GLY A 44 -4.31 4.98 1.79
C GLY A 44 -4.61 4.86 0.29
N PHE A 45 -3.58 4.92 -0.56
CA PHE A 45 -3.76 4.75 -2.00
C PHE A 45 -4.17 3.32 -2.39
N ALA A 46 -3.58 2.30 -1.78
CA ALA A 46 -3.95 0.90 -2.03
C ALA A 46 -5.42 0.65 -1.69
N VAL A 47 -5.87 1.09 -0.50
CA VAL A 47 -7.26 0.97 -0.05
C VAL A 47 -8.20 1.73 -0.98
N LEU A 48 -7.86 2.95 -1.40
CA LEU A 48 -8.69 3.72 -2.33
C LEU A 48 -8.86 3.00 -3.67
N ALA A 49 -7.78 2.45 -4.22
CA ALA A 49 -7.78 1.73 -5.49
C ALA A 49 -8.63 0.45 -5.40
N LEU A 50 -8.40 -0.38 -4.37
CA LEU A 50 -9.15 -1.61 -4.14
C LEU A 50 -10.63 -1.34 -3.88
N SER A 51 -10.94 -0.31 -3.08
CA SER A 51 -12.33 0.07 -2.78
C SER A 51 -13.08 0.56 -4.01
N ARG A 52 -12.42 1.31 -4.90
CA ARG A 52 -13.04 1.69 -6.18
C ARG A 52 -13.25 0.47 -7.06
N ALA A 53 -12.24 -0.40 -7.18
CA ALA A 53 -12.35 -1.60 -8.00
C ALA A 53 -13.48 -2.53 -7.54
N ASP A 54 -13.66 -2.70 -6.22
CA ASP A 54 -14.75 -3.49 -5.66
C ASP A 54 -16.13 -2.91 -5.99
N ARG A 55 -16.30 -1.59 -5.85
CA ARG A 55 -17.55 -0.90 -6.22
C ARG A 55 -17.95 -1.08 -7.68
N PHE A 56 -16.99 -1.19 -8.59
CA PHE A 56 -17.25 -1.36 -10.03
C PHE A 56 -17.31 -2.83 -10.48
N LYS A 57 -17.12 -3.80 -9.57
CA LYS A 57 -17.36 -5.23 -9.84
C LYS A 57 -18.82 -5.65 -9.59
N LYS A 58 -19.57 -4.86 -8.82
CA LYS A 58 -21.02 -5.01 -8.62
C LYS A 58 -21.79 -4.39 -9.78
#